data_AF-A0ABD1H3G2-F1
#
_entry.id   AF-A0ABD1H3G2-F1
#
_cell.length_a   1.000
_cell.length_b   1.000
_cell.length_c   1.000
_cell.angle_alpha   90.00
_cell.angle_beta   90.00
_cell.angle_gamma   90.00
#
_symmetry.space_group_name_H-M   'P 1'
#
loop_
_entity.id
_entity.type
_entity.pdbx_description
1 polymer ?
#
loop_
_entity_poly.entity_id
_entity_poly.type
_entity_poly.pdbx_seq_one_letter_code
_entity_poly.pdbx_strand_id
1 'polypeptide(L)'
;MATSGVKLLGARQSPFMTRVMMALEMKSIDYEVICEFLIIVQYIDDAWTNGPSILPPHPHDRATARFWAAFVDDKLVPLLGQLREAEGEDAKELVFKKLFEAFMWLEEAFINCSKGKAFFGGDSIGYLDIALGSFVGYIRVTEMMNETKLLDETKTPSLAG
;
A
#
# COMPACT_ATOMS: atom_id res chain seq x y z
N MET A 1 24.10 -24.34 1.95
CA MET A 1 23.00 -23.64 2.63
C MET A 1 21.89 -23.50 1.61
N ALA A 2 20.91 -24.38 1.66
CA ALA A 2 19.82 -24.43 0.69
C ALA A 2 18.61 -23.70 1.30
N THR A 3 18.27 -22.56 0.75
CA THR A 3 17.03 -21.81 1.03
C THR A 3 15.84 -22.68 0.61
N SER A 4 15.13 -23.25 1.56
CA SER A 4 13.92 -24.04 1.29
C SER A 4 12.82 -23.13 0.74
N GLY A 5 12.45 -23.32 -0.53
CA GLY A 5 11.57 -22.44 -1.30
C GLY A 5 10.08 -22.57 -1.00
N VAL A 6 9.67 -22.32 0.25
CA VAL A 6 8.25 -22.19 0.58
C VAL A 6 7.78 -20.78 0.23
N LYS A 7 6.92 -20.68 -0.78
CA LYS A 7 6.32 -19.42 -1.24
C LYS A 7 4.85 -19.39 -0.84
N LEU A 8 4.47 -18.40 -0.03
CA LEU A 8 3.09 -18.18 0.40
C LEU A 8 2.44 -17.13 -0.47
N LEU A 9 1.39 -17.52 -1.19
CA LEU A 9 0.58 -16.59 -1.98
C LEU A 9 -0.54 -16.02 -1.12
N GLY A 10 -0.52 -14.72 -0.89
CA GLY A 10 -1.61 -14.00 -0.23
C GLY A 10 -1.13 -12.83 0.61
N ALA A 11 -2.07 -12.11 1.22
CA ALA A 11 -1.78 -10.87 1.94
C ALA A 11 -1.16 -11.17 3.29
N ARG A 12 0.03 -10.62 3.56
CA ARG A 12 0.69 -10.69 4.88
C ARG A 12 -0.21 -10.21 6.03
N GLN A 13 -1.13 -9.30 5.72
CA GLN A 13 -2.07 -8.68 6.65
C GLN A 13 -3.36 -9.51 6.86
N SER A 14 -3.58 -10.56 6.05
CA SER A 14 -4.76 -11.41 6.18
C SER A 14 -4.67 -12.25 7.46
N PRO A 15 -5.71 -12.26 8.33
CA PRO A 15 -5.70 -13.10 9.53
C PRO A 15 -5.61 -14.59 9.21
N PHE A 16 -5.99 -15.00 7.99
CA PHE A 16 -5.80 -16.36 7.49
C PHE A 16 -4.33 -16.63 7.17
N MET A 17 -3.64 -15.68 6.55
CA MET A 17 -2.21 -15.78 6.29
C MET A 17 -1.39 -15.77 7.58
N THR A 18 -1.80 -14.95 8.57
CA THR A 18 -1.15 -14.92 9.89
C THR A 18 -1.10 -16.30 10.55
N ARG A 19 -2.17 -17.11 10.44
CA ARG A 19 -2.18 -18.48 10.97
C ARG A 19 -1.11 -19.37 10.31
N VAL A 20 -0.94 -19.22 9.00
CA VAL A 20 0.05 -19.98 8.22
C VAL A 20 1.47 -19.56 8.58
N MET A 21 1.73 -18.25 8.67
CA MET A 21 3.05 -17.72 9.07
C MET A 21 3.42 -18.17 10.48
N MET A 22 2.50 -18.11 11.45
CA MET A 22 2.73 -18.61 12.81
C MET A 22 3.10 -20.10 12.82
N ALA A 23 2.42 -20.93 12.03
CA ALA A 23 2.70 -22.35 11.95
C ALA A 23 4.09 -22.65 11.34
N LEU A 24 4.52 -21.88 10.34
CA LEU A 24 5.84 -22.01 9.73
C LEU A 24 6.95 -21.56 10.67
N GLU A 25 6.75 -20.46 11.39
CA GLU A 25 7.69 -19.96 12.40
C GLU A 25 7.88 -20.98 13.53
N MET A 26 6.78 -21.56 14.03
CA MET A 26 6.82 -22.64 15.02
C MET A 26 7.59 -23.89 14.56
N LYS A 27 7.73 -24.07 13.24
CA LYS A 27 8.48 -25.19 12.64
C LYS A 27 9.89 -24.78 12.21
N SER A 28 10.29 -23.53 12.43
CA SER A 28 11.56 -22.96 11.96
C SER A 28 11.79 -23.18 10.46
N ILE A 29 10.73 -22.99 9.66
CA ILE A 29 10.77 -23.09 8.20
C ILE A 29 10.85 -21.68 7.64
N ASP A 30 11.93 -21.37 6.90
CA ASP A 30 12.04 -20.12 6.15
C ASP A 30 10.98 -20.05 5.03
N TYR A 31 10.41 -18.87 4.82
CA TYR A 31 9.38 -18.63 3.81
C TYR A 31 9.47 -17.24 3.18
N GLU A 32 8.94 -17.13 1.97
CA GLU A 32 8.75 -15.88 1.24
C GLU A 32 7.24 -15.64 1.05
N VAL A 33 6.72 -14.51 1.53
CA VAL A 33 5.33 -14.11 1.25
C VAL A 33 5.31 -13.30 -0.02
N ILE A 34 4.55 -13.79 -1.00
CA ILE A 34 4.40 -13.18 -2.31
C ILE A 34 2.98 -12.59 -2.36
N CYS A 35 2.91 -11.26 -2.20
CA CYS A 35 1.67 -10.48 -2.20
C CYS A 35 1.40 -9.90 -3.60
N GLU A 36 1.04 -10.73 -4.58
CA GLU A 36 0.88 -10.28 -5.97
C GLU A 36 -0.54 -9.77 -6.26
N PHE A 37 -1.09 -8.93 -5.36
CA PHE A 37 -2.44 -8.37 -5.53
C PHE A 37 -2.51 -7.44 -6.73
N LEU A 38 -1.46 -6.65 -6.93
CA LEU A 38 -1.30 -5.75 -8.06
C LEU A 38 -1.21 -6.48 -9.40
N ILE A 39 -0.59 -7.67 -9.47
CA ILE A 39 -0.63 -8.50 -10.68
C ILE A 39 -2.03 -9.03 -10.95
N ILE A 40 -2.76 -9.45 -9.91
CA ILE A 40 -4.16 -9.92 -10.07
C ILE A 40 -5.05 -8.78 -10.58
N VAL A 41 -4.90 -7.56 -10.05
CA VAL A 41 -5.63 -6.38 -10.55
C VAL A 41 -5.33 -6.13 -12.02
N GLN A 42 -4.06 -6.23 -12.45
CA GLN A 42 -3.69 -6.10 -13.86
C GLN A 42 -4.29 -7.21 -14.73
N TYR A 43 -4.26 -8.46 -14.26
CA TYR A 43 -4.89 -9.58 -14.97
C TYR A 43 -6.39 -9.37 -15.16
N ILE A 44 -7.10 -8.86 -14.15
CA ILE A 44 -8.53 -8.55 -14.23
C ILE A 44 -8.78 -7.47 -15.30
N ASP A 45 -7.99 -6.40 -15.29
CA ASP A 45 -8.08 -5.31 -16.26
C ASP A 45 -7.81 -5.79 -17.69
N ASP A 46 -6.81 -6.65 -17.87
CA ASP A 46 -6.45 -7.23 -19.18
C ASP A 46 -7.50 -8.25 -19.69
N ALA A 47 -8.10 -9.04 -18.79
CA ALA A 47 -9.03 -10.11 -19.16
C ALA A 47 -10.47 -9.63 -19.39
N TRP A 48 -10.91 -8.54 -18.74
CA TRP A 48 -12.27 -8.00 -18.84
C TRP A 48 -12.32 -6.58 -19.40
N THR A 49 -11.89 -6.44 -20.65
CA THR A 49 -11.81 -5.15 -21.37
C THR A 49 -13.15 -4.48 -21.68
N ASN A 50 -14.28 -5.17 -21.48
CA ASN A 50 -15.62 -4.60 -21.67
C ASN A 50 -16.09 -3.73 -20.48
N GLY A 51 -15.35 -3.74 -19.37
CA GLY A 51 -15.64 -2.94 -18.17
C GLY A 51 -14.87 -1.62 -18.11
N PRO A 52 -15.03 -0.84 -17.03
CA PRO A 52 -14.20 0.33 -16.77
C PRO A 52 -12.72 -0.06 -16.66
N SER A 53 -11.86 0.64 -17.39
CA SER A 53 -10.41 0.44 -17.35
C SER A 53 -9.84 0.88 -15.99
N ILE A 54 -9.08 0.01 -15.34
CA ILE A 54 -8.42 0.28 -14.06
C ILE A 54 -7.07 0.98 -14.32
N LEU A 55 -6.32 0.52 -15.31
CA LEU A 55 -5.07 1.16 -15.72
C LEU A 55 -5.32 2.30 -16.72
N PRO A 56 -4.50 3.36 -16.68
CA PRO A 56 -4.51 4.39 -17.71
C PRO A 56 -4.18 3.83 -19.11
N PRO A 57 -4.85 4.34 -20.17
CA PRO A 57 -4.63 3.86 -21.53
C PRO A 57 -3.24 4.26 -22.05
N HIS A 58 -2.74 5.45 -21.68
CA HIS A 58 -1.45 5.94 -22.18
C HIS A 58 -0.27 5.24 -21.47
N PRO A 59 0.76 4.76 -22.20
CA PRO A 59 1.86 3.98 -21.60
C PRO A 59 2.62 4.70 -20.48
N HIS A 60 2.85 6.01 -20.64
CA HIS A 60 3.52 6.81 -19.61
C HIS A 60 2.70 6.86 -18.32
N ASP A 61 1.41 7.17 -18.41
CA ASP A 61 0.54 7.31 -17.25
C ASP A 61 0.34 5.97 -16.55
N ARG A 62 0.33 4.88 -17.34
CA ARG A 62 0.32 3.51 -16.84
C ARG A 62 1.59 3.16 -16.07
N ALA A 63 2.75 3.56 -16.56
CA ALA A 63 4.02 3.39 -15.85
C ALA A 63 4.04 4.19 -14.54
N THR A 64 3.53 5.43 -14.56
CA THR A 64 3.39 6.27 -13.36
C THR A 64 2.48 5.64 -12.32
N ALA A 65 1.30 5.14 -12.71
CA ALA A 65 0.38 4.46 -11.80
C ALA A 65 1.01 3.21 -11.17
N ARG A 66 1.74 2.41 -11.96
CA ARG A 66 2.46 1.23 -11.47
C ARG A 66 3.60 1.59 -10.51
N PHE A 67 4.35 2.64 -10.82
CA PHE A 67 5.43 3.12 -9.96
C PHE A 67 4.92 3.50 -8.57
N TRP A 68 3.86 4.30 -8.51
CA TRP A 68 3.29 4.72 -7.23
C TRP A 68 2.60 3.58 -6.47
N ALA A 69 1.96 2.65 -7.17
CA ALA A 69 1.41 1.46 -6.52
C ALA A 69 2.50 0.59 -5.90
N ALA A 70 3.64 0.41 -6.60
CA ALA A 70 4.82 -0.24 -6.03
C ALA A 70 5.40 0.56 -4.86
N PHE A 71 5.43 1.89 -4.93
CA PHE A 71 5.84 2.73 -3.79
C PHE A 71 4.97 2.48 -2.54
N VAL A 72 3.65 2.33 -2.72
CA VAL A 72 2.75 1.98 -1.61
C VAL A 72 3.16 0.63 -0.99
N ASP A 73 3.31 -0.41 -1.80
CA ASP A 73 3.63 -1.76 -1.33
C ASP A 73 5.05 -1.88 -0.75
N ASP A 74 6.04 -1.20 -1.35
CA ASP A 74 7.47 -1.36 -1.02
C ASP A 74 7.96 -0.36 0.03
N LYS A 75 7.27 0.77 0.22
CA LYS A 75 7.67 1.84 1.14
C LYS A 75 6.62 2.11 2.21
N LEU A 76 5.39 2.44 1.81
CA LEU A 76 4.36 2.86 2.77
C LEU A 76 3.95 1.71 3.69
N VAL A 77 3.61 0.55 3.13
CA VAL A 77 3.14 -0.61 3.89
C VAL A 77 4.21 -1.12 4.88
N PRO A 78 5.50 -1.26 4.51
CA PRO A 78 6.55 -1.59 5.45
C PRO A 78 6.73 -0.58 6.58
N LEU A 79 6.60 0.72 6.31
CA LEU A 79 6.68 1.76 7.35
C LEU A 79 5.54 1.65 8.36
N LEU A 80 4.31 1.39 7.89
CA LEU A 80 3.16 1.14 8.77
C LEU A 80 3.37 -0.13 9.62
N GLY A 81 4.02 -1.16 9.06
CA GLY A 81 4.45 -2.35 9.80
C GLY A 81 5.51 -2.05 10.87
N GLN A 82 6.53 -1.27 10.52
CA GLN A 82 7.60 -0.85 11.45
C GLN A 82 7.06 -0.03 12.61
N LEU A 83 6.07 0.85 12.37
CA LEU A 83 5.47 1.65 13.44
C LEU A 83 4.77 0.78 14.48
N ARG A 84 4.13 -0.32 14.04
CA ARG A 84 3.50 -1.30 14.92
C ARG A 84 4.53 -2.05 15.79
N GLU A 85 5.72 -2.28 15.26
CA GLU A 85 6.80 -3.02 15.91
C GLU A 85 7.74 -2.12 16.72
N ALA A 86 7.66 -0.80 16.56
CA ALA A 86 8.51 0.16 17.24
C ALA A 86 8.19 0.22 18.75
N GLU A 87 9.21 0.01 19.57
CA GLU A 87 9.15 0.12 21.03
C GLU A 87 9.76 1.45 21.50
N GLY A 88 9.02 2.17 22.34
CA GLY A 88 9.43 3.48 22.87
C GLY A 88 9.11 4.65 21.94
N GLU A 89 9.06 5.84 22.53
CA GLU A 89 8.59 7.05 21.84
C GLU A 89 9.54 7.50 20.72
N ASP A 90 10.85 7.51 21.00
CA ASP A 90 11.88 7.94 20.04
C ASP A 90 11.87 7.11 18.74
N ALA A 91 11.67 5.80 18.86
CA ALA A 91 11.61 4.88 17.72
C ALA A 91 10.35 5.15 16.89
N LYS A 92 9.21 5.35 17.54
CA LYS A 92 7.94 5.68 16.86
C LYS A 92 8.03 7.04 16.16
N GLU A 93 8.60 8.06 16.80
CA GLU A 93 8.76 9.38 16.22
C GLU A 93 9.59 9.33 14.92
N LEU A 94 10.66 8.53 14.89
CA LEU A 94 11.47 8.34 13.69
C LEU A 94 10.68 7.70 12.54
N VAL A 95 9.84 6.71 12.84
CA VAL A 95 8.98 6.07 11.83
C VAL A 95 7.89 7.03 11.36
N PHE A 96 7.29 7.81 12.26
CA PHE A 96 6.32 8.84 11.91
C PHE A 96 6.88 9.88 10.94
N LYS A 97 8.11 10.36 11.17
CA LYS A 97 8.78 11.30 10.23
C LYS A 97 8.83 10.73 8.81
N LYS A 98 9.20 9.45 8.67
CA LYS A 98 9.24 8.76 7.37
C LYS A 98 7.85 8.55 6.77
N LEU A 99 6.85 8.24 7.59
CA LEU A 99 5.46 8.12 7.13
C LEU A 99 4.94 9.45 6.61
N PHE A 100 5.19 10.56 7.32
CA PHE A 100 4.79 11.89 6.86
C PHE A 100 5.44 12.26 5.53
N GLU A 101 6.74 11.99 5.37
CA GLU A 101 7.43 12.21 4.09
C GLU A 101 6.83 11.36 2.96
N ALA A 102 6.54 10.08 3.22
CA ALA A 102 5.90 9.20 2.24
C ALA A 102 4.50 9.68 1.83
N PHE A 103 3.70 10.17 2.79
CA PHE A 103 2.38 10.74 2.50
C PHE A 103 2.48 12.07 1.72
N MET A 104 3.50 12.89 1.97
CA MET A 104 3.72 14.10 1.17
C MET A 104 4.05 13.77 -0.29
N TRP A 105 4.85 12.73 -0.55
CA TRP A 105 5.10 12.28 -1.93
C TRP A 105 3.82 11.73 -2.59
N LEU A 106 2.98 11.02 -1.84
CA LEU A 106 1.68 10.55 -2.35
C LEU A 106 0.69 11.70 -2.59
N GLU A 107 0.74 12.77 -1.81
CA GLU A 107 -0.06 13.99 -2.03
C GLU A 107 0.34 14.66 -3.34
N GLU A 108 1.65 14.82 -3.59
CA GLU A 108 2.16 15.34 -4.85
C GLU A 108 1.79 14.42 -6.03
N ALA A 109 1.90 13.11 -5.84
CA ALA A 109 1.46 12.12 -6.82
C ALA A 109 -0.04 12.27 -7.12
N PHE A 110 -0.87 12.49 -6.11
CA PHE A 110 -2.30 12.67 -6.27
C PHE A 110 -2.60 13.91 -7.10
N ILE A 111 -2.02 15.06 -6.75
CA ILE A 111 -2.22 16.31 -7.49
C ILE A 111 -1.85 16.14 -8.97
N ASN A 112 -0.72 15.50 -9.25
CA ASN A 112 -0.22 15.29 -10.61
C ASN A 112 -1.05 14.27 -11.40
N CYS A 113 -1.48 13.18 -10.77
CA CYS A 113 -2.23 12.11 -11.44
C CYS A 113 -3.71 12.47 -11.63
N SER A 114 -4.35 13.04 -10.60
CA SER A 114 -5.78 13.35 -10.59
C SER A 114 -6.13 14.51 -11.51
N LYS A 115 -5.18 15.43 -11.75
CA LYS A 115 -5.42 16.67 -12.55
C LYS A 115 -6.63 17.45 -12.02
N GLY A 116 -6.79 17.49 -10.70
CA GLY A 116 -7.90 18.17 -10.01
C GLY A 116 -9.20 17.38 -9.97
N LYS A 117 -9.16 16.08 -10.25
CA LYS A 117 -10.31 15.16 -10.15
C LYS A 117 -10.30 14.39 -8.82
N ALA A 118 -11.34 13.59 -8.60
CA ALA A 118 -11.60 12.93 -7.32
C ALA A 118 -10.66 11.76 -7.00
N PHE A 119 -10.02 11.16 -8.01
CA PHE A 119 -9.21 9.95 -7.85
C PHE A 119 -7.83 10.12 -8.50
N PHE A 120 -6.85 9.30 -8.11
CA PHE A 120 -5.58 9.20 -8.85
C PHE A 120 -5.84 8.79 -10.31
N GLY A 121 -6.86 7.96 -10.56
CA GLY A 121 -7.36 7.60 -11.89
C GLY A 121 -8.13 8.73 -12.62
N GLY A 122 -8.25 9.92 -12.03
CA GLY A 122 -9.00 11.03 -12.58
C GLY A 122 -10.47 11.00 -12.14
N ASP A 123 -11.38 10.80 -13.11
CA ASP A 123 -12.84 10.81 -12.87
C ASP A 123 -13.37 9.51 -12.25
N SER A 124 -12.55 8.46 -12.16
CA SER A 124 -12.96 7.16 -11.63
C SER A 124 -11.81 6.50 -10.87
N ILE A 125 -12.15 5.59 -9.97
CA ILE A 125 -11.18 4.78 -9.22
C ILE A 125 -10.27 4.05 -10.22
N GLY A 126 -8.97 4.28 -10.12
CA GLY A 126 -7.95 3.63 -10.93
C GLY A 126 -7.04 2.72 -10.12
N TYR A 127 -5.97 2.26 -10.78
CA TYR A 127 -5.02 1.30 -10.23
C TYR A 127 -4.39 1.73 -8.90
N LEU A 128 -3.93 2.99 -8.82
CA LEU A 128 -3.30 3.52 -7.60
C LEU A 128 -4.31 3.77 -6.48
N ASP A 129 -5.54 4.15 -6.83
CA ASP A 129 -6.63 4.29 -5.85
C ASP A 129 -6.92 2.95 -5.18
N ILE A 130 -6.92 1.84 -5.93
CA ILE A 130 -7.09 0.49 -5.37
C ILE A 130 -5.91 0.13 -4.46
N ALA A 131 -4.67 0.39 -4.91
CA ALA A 131 -3.47 0.10 -4.15
C ALA A 131 -3.47 0.80 -2.79
N LEU A 132 -3.57 2.14 -2.77
CA LEU A 132 -3.58 2.92 -1.53
C LEU A 132 -4.88 2.76 -0.74
N GLY A 133 -6.02 2.78 -1.44
CA GLY A 133 -7.36 2.71 -0.86
C GLY A 133 -7.58 1.45 -0.03
N SER A 134 -6.98 0.33 -0.43
CA SER A 134 -7.03 -0.93 0.32
C SER A 134 -6.42 -0.85 1.73
N PHE A 135 -5.55 0.13 1.98
CA PHE A 135 -4.90 0.35 3.27
C PHE A 135 -5.51 1.48 4.11
N VAL A 136 -6.51 2.22 3.61
CA VAL A 136 -7.12 3.35 4.34
C VAL A 136 -7.63 2.92 5.72
N GLY A 137 -8.30 1.77 5.82
CA GLY A 137 -8.75 1.23 7.11
C GLY A 137 -7.60 1.00 8.09
N TYR A 138 -6.46 0.49 7.61
CA TYR A 138 -5.28 0.25 8.44
C TYR A 138 -4.58 1.56 8.85
N ILE A 139 -4.55 2.55 7.95
CA ILE A 139 -4.08 3.91 8.27
C ILE A 139 -4.92 4.49 9.40
N ARG A 140 -6.25 4.40 9.34
CA ARG A 140 -7.14 4.89 10.41
C ARG A 140 -6.92 4.17 11.74
N VAL A 141 -6.73 2.85 11.73
CA VAL A 141 -6.38 2.10 12.95
C VAL A 141 -5.05 2.59 13.53
N THR A 142 -4.05 2.82 12.68
CA THR A 142 -2.75 3.35 13.08
C THR A 142 -2.87 4.74 13.70
N GLU A 143 -3.70 5.61 13.13
CA GLU A 143 -3.98 6.94 13.70
C GLU A 143 -4.62 6.84 15.09
N MET A 144 -5.61 5.95 15.27
CA MET A 144 -6.28 5.75 16.55
C MET A 144 -5.35 5.21 17.63
N MET A 145 -4.50 4.22 17.30
CA MET A 145 -3.61 3.58 18.27
C MET A 145 -2.48 4.49 18.76
N ASN A 146 -2.13 5.52 17.99
CA ASN A 146 -1.01 6.42 18.30
C ASN A 146 -1.47 7.86 18.50
N GLU A 147 -2.78 8.12 18.54
CA GLU A 147 -3.39 9.45 18.70
C GLU A 147 -2.79 10.52 17.77
N THR A 148 -2.35 10.10 16.57
CA THR A 148 -1.60 10.92 15.62
C THR A 148 -2.23 10.82 14.24
N LYS A 149 -2.57 11.95 13.63
CA LYS A 149 -3.12 11.98 12.27
C LYS A 149 -2.00 11.85 11.24
N LEU A 150 -2.14 10.88 10.34
CA LEU A 150 -1.22 10.63 9.24
C LEU A 150 -1.70 11.33 7.97
N LEU A 151 -3.00 11.25 7.69
CA LEU A 151 -3.67 12.04 6.65
C LEU A 151 -4.24 13.29 7.32
N ASP A 152 -3.50 14.37 7.19
CA ASP A 152 -3.77 15.64 7.87
C ASP A 152 -4.18 16.69 6.84
N GLU A 153 -5.32 17.35 7.05
CA GLU A 153 -5.88 18.34 6.12
C GLU A 153 -4.97 19.54 5.88
N THR A 154 -4.01 19.83 6.77
CA THR A 154 -3.04 20.92 6.60
C THR A 154 -1.81 20.51 5.78
N LYS A 155 -1.43 19.22 5.82
CA LYS A 155 -0.22 18.71 5.16
C LYS A 155 -0.51 17.96 3.86
N THR A 156 -1.58 17.19 3.84
CA THR A 156 -2.03 16.36 2.72
C THR A 156 -3.52 16.60 2.44
N PRO A 157 -3.90 17.84 2.07
CA PRO A 157 -5.30 18.22 1.91
C PRO A 157 -6.03 17.40 0.83
N SER A 158 -5.35 17.02 -0.26
CA SER A 158 -5.98 16.31 -1.37
C SER A 158 -6.21 14.84 -1.05
N LEU A 159 -5.34 14.23 -0.25
CA LEU A 159 -5.51 12.85 0.24
C LEU A 159 -6.44 12.74 1.45
N ALA A 160 -6.59 13.82 2.22
CA ALA A 160 -7.45 13.83 3.41
C ALA A 160 -8.94 14.07 3.08
N GLY A 161 -9.21 14.74 1.95
CA GLY A 161 -10.56 15.14 1.50
C GLY A 161 -11.43 14.04 0.91
#